data_AF-A0A699XNU0-F1
#
_entry.id   AF-A0A699XNU0-F1
#
_cell.length_a   1.000
_cell.length_b   1.000
_cell.length_c   1.000
_cell.angle_alpha   90.00
_cell.angle_beta   90.00
_cell.angle_gamma   90.00
#
_symmetry.space_group_name_H-M   'P 1'
#
loop_
_entity.id
_entity.type
_entity.pdbx_description
1 polymer ?
#
loop_
_entity_poly.entity_id
_entity_poly.type
_entity_poly.pdbx_seq_one_letter_code
_entity_poly.pdbx_strand_id
1 'polypeptide(L)'
;RVTEHEAVLWITQHHIVSDGWSLALLAQELNALYIAFSQGQADPLPVLSLQYHDYAAWQRQWLSGEQLQHQRRYWQTTLAQAPALL
;
A
#
# COMPACT_ATOMS: atom_id res chain seq x y z
N ARG A 1 -3.30 -23.19 22.09
CA ARG A 1 -2.01 -23.91 22.18
C ARG A 1 -1.62 -24.27 20.76
N VAL A 2 -0.39 -23.98 20.35
CA VAL A 2 0.14 -24.34 19.03
C VAL A 2 0.74 -25.75 19.15
N THR A 3 0.40 -26.65 18.23
CA THR A 3 0.94 -28.03 18.16
C THR A 3 2.28 -28.06 17.41
N GLU A 4 2.93 -29.23 17.35
CA GLU A 4 4.23 -29.42 16.68
C GLU A 4 4.22 -29.09 15.17
N HIS A 5 3.04 -29.07 14.54
CA HIS A 5 2.86 -28.78 13.12
C HIS A 5 2.08 -27.49 12.85
N GLU A 6 1.90 -26.66 13.87
CA GLU A 6 1.26 -25.36 13.73
C GLU A 6 2.28 -24.26 13.93
N ALA A 7 2.13 -23.18 13.17
CA ALA A 7 2.88 -21.95 13.37
C ALA A 7 1.93 -20.78 13.25
N VAL A 8 2.15 -19.74 14.05
CA VAL A 8 1.43 -18.47 13.97
C VAL A 8 2.42 -17.39 13.60
N LEU A 9 2.18 -16.75 12.46
CA LEU A 9 2.88 -15.53 12.06
C LEU A 9 1.96 -14.35 12.35
N TRP A 10 2.44 -13.41 13.17
CA TRP A 10 1.75 -12.18 13.47
C TRP A 10 2.48 -11.00 12.85
N ILE A 11 1.79 -10.22 12.01
CA ILE A 11 2.33 -9.03 11.36
C ILE A 11 1.47 -7.83 11.77
N THR A 12 2.10 -6.83 12.36
CA THR A 12 1.48 -5.53 12.66
C THR A 12 2.18 -4.46 11.84
N GLN A 13 1.40 -3.61 11.16
CA GLN A 13 1.90 -2.49 10.38
C GLN A 13 1.16 -1.22 10.76
N HIS A 14 1.86 -0.08 10.68
CA HIS A 14 1.19 1.20 10.81
C HIS A 14 0.36 1.46 9.54
N HIS A 15 -0.89 1.90 9.68
CA HIS A 15 -1.78 2.19 8.54
C HIS A 15 -1.28 3.34 7.64
N ILE A 16 -0.17 3.99 7.99
CA ILE A 16 0.43 5.06 7.16
C ILE A 16 1.30 4.48 6.04
N VAL A 17 1.78 3.24 6.21
CA VAL A 17 2.62 2.54 5.21
C VAL A 17 1.86 1.42 4.49
N SER A 18 0.59 1.20 4.84
CA SER A 18 -0.22 0.11 4.30
C SER A 18 -1.70 0.48 4.26
N ASP A 19 -2.37 0.01 3.23
CA ASP A 19 -3.82 -0.01 3.04
C ASP A 19 -4.31 -1.45 2.78
N GLY A 20 -5.62 -1.62 2.61
CA GLY A 20 -6.22 -2.93 2.35
C GLY A 20 -5.71 -3.63 1.09
N TRP A 21 -5.23 -2.88 0.08
CA TRP A 21 -4.67 -3.47 -1.13
C TRP A 21 -3.24 -3.98 -0.88
N SER A 22 -2.40 -3.15 -0.26
CA SER A 22 -1.01 -3.50 0.04
C SER A 22 -0.89 -4.73 0.95
N LEU A 23 -1.85 -4.95 1.86
CA LEU A 23 -1.88 -6.14 2.72
C LEU A 23 -2.09 -7.43 1.92
N ALA A 24 -2.95 -7.40 0.89
CA ALA A 24 -3.17 -8.55 0.02
C ALA A 24 -1.92 -8.87 -0.82
N LEU A 25 -1.25 -7.84 -1.35
CA LEU A 25 0.02 -8.01 -2.07
C LEU A 25 1.11 -8.59 -1.16
N LEU A 26 1.26 -8.05 0.06
CA LEU A 26 2.21 -8.57 1.04
C LEU A 26 2.00 -10.06 1.32
N ALA A 27 0.75 -10.47 1.53
CA ALA A 27 0.42 -11.87 1.79
C ALA A 27 0.77 -12.77 0.58
N GLN A 28 0.49 -12.30 -0.64
CA GLN A 28 0.80 -13.03 -1.88
C GLN A 28 2.32 -13.17 -2.09
N GLU A 29 3.06 -12.07 -1.98
CA GLU A 29 4.51 -12.05 -2.17
C GLU A 29 5.23 -12.85 -1.08
N LEU A 30 4.80 -12.73 0.18
CA LEU A 30 5.34 -13.52 1.28
C LEU A 30 5.14 -15.03 1.04
N ASN A 31 3.97 -15.44 0.55
CA ASN A 31 3.70 -16.83 0.22
C ASN A 31 4.58 -17.33 -0.94
N ALA A 32 4.73 -16.53 -2.00
CA ALA A 32 5.58 -16.87 -3.13
C ALA A 32 7.05 -17.04 -2.72
N LEU A 33 7.57 -16.10 -1.93
CA LEU A 33 8.93 -16.15 -1.38
C LEU A 33 9.13 -17.34 -0.45
N TYR A 34 8.16 -17.60 0.44
CA TYR A 34 8.22 -18.74 1.36
C TYR A 34 8.30 -20.08 0.61
N ILE A 35 7.46 -20.28 -0.40
CA ILE A 35 7.47 -21.50 -1.22
C ILE A 35 8.83 -21.64 -1.93
N ALA A 36 9.30 -20.60 -2.62
CA ALA A 36 10.57 -20.64 -3.35
C ALA A 36 11.75 -20.96 -2.42
N PHE A 37 11.88 -20.23 -1.31
CA PHE A 37 13.00 -20.40 -0.40
C PHE A 37 12.94 -21.72 0.38
N SER A 38 11.75 -22.23 0.69
CA SER A 38 11.59 -23.57 1.31
C SER A 38 12.12 -24.71 0.42
N GLN A 39 12.20 -24.48 -0.89
CA GLN A 39 12.67 -25.43 -1.90
C GLN A 39 14.09 -25.11 -2.39
N GLY A 40 14.78 -24.15 -1.78
CA GLY A 40 16.11 -23.70 -2.20
C GLY A 40 16.14 -22.99 -3.56
N GLN A 41 15.01 -22.48 -4.04
CA GLN A 41 14.92 -21.72 -5.28
C GLN A 41 15.29 -20.24 -5.04
N ALA A 42 15.61 -19.53 -6.13
CA ALA A 42 15.86 -18.09 -6.10
C ALA A 42 14.57 -17.28 -5.91
N ASP A 43 14.72 -15.97 -5.69
CA ASP A 43 13.61 -15.01 -5.62
C ASP A 43 12.78 -15.03 -6.93
N PRO A 44 11.49 -15.40 -6.88
CA PRO A 44 10.64 -15.47 -8.06
C PRO A 44 9.98 -14.12 -8.40
N LEU A 45 10.10 -13.10 -7.54
CA LEU A 45 9.41 -11.83 -7.73
C LEU A 45 10.12 -10.95 -8.76
N PRO A 46 9.37 -10.22 -9.60
CA PRO A 46 9.97 -9.25 -10.50
C PRO A 46 10.60 -8.11 -9.70
N VAL A 47 11.72 -7.59 -10.19
CA VAL A 47 12.35 -6.41 -9.61
C VAL A 47 11.39 -5.22 -9.72
N LEU A 48 11.16 -4.54 -8.60
CA LEU A 48 10.36 -3.31 -8.57
C LEU A 48 11.08 -2.20 -9.34
N SER A 49 10.50 -1.81 -10.48
CA SER A 49 11.02 -0.70 -11.30
C SER A 49 10.81 0.68 -10.66
N LEU A 50 9.93 0.77 -9.67
CA LEU A 50 9.60 1.97 -8.92
C LEU A 50 9.55 1.64 -7.43
N GLN A 51 10.03 2.57 -6.62
CA GLN A 51 9.97 2.51 -5.18
C GLN A 51 8.97 3.55 -4.65
N TYR A 52 8.53 3.39 -3.40
CA TYR A 52 7.53 4.31 -2.83
C TYR A 52 8.03 5.77 -2.75
N HIS A 53 9.35 5.98 -2.65
CA HIS A 53 9.91 7.33 -2.67
C HIS A 53 9.74 8.02 -4.03
N ASP A 54 9.80 7.25 -5.13
CA ASP A 54 9.51 7.75 -6.48
C ASP A 54 8.05 8.19 -6.57
N TYR A 55 7.13 7.37 -6.07
CA TYR A 55 5.71 7.70 -5.98
C TYR A 55 5.46 8.96 -5.17
N ALA A 56 6.08 9.08 -3.99
CA ALA A 56 5.91 10.25 -3.12
C ALA A 56 6.45 11.54 -3.78
N ALA A 57 7.59 11.46 -4.45
CA ALA A 57 8.16 12.57 -5.21
C ALA A 57 7.25 12.98 -6.38
N TRP A 58 6.78 11.99 -7.15
CA TRP A 58 5.83 12.21 -8.25
C TRP A 58 4.52 12.84 -7.77
N GLN A 59 3.91 12.32 -6.69
CA GLN A 59 2.64 12.83 -6.17
C GLN A 59 2.77 14.29 -5.73
N ARG A 60 3.88 14.64 -5.08
CA ARG A 60 4.16 16.01 -4.66
C ARG A 60 4.32 16.96 -5.84
N GLN A 61 4.98 16.52 -6.91
CA GLN A 61 5.15 17.32 -8.12
C GLN A 61 3.81 17.47 -8.87
N TRP A 62 3.07 16.38 -9.03
CA TRP A 62 1.78 16.35 -9.69
C TRP A 62 0.74 17.22 -8.97
N LEU A 63 0.65 17.13 -7.64
CA LEU A 63 -0.28 17.90 -6.83
C LEU A 63 0.27 19.29 -6.51
N SER A 64 0.66 20.03 -7.55
CA SER A 64 1.17 21.39 -7.44
C SER A 64 0.55 22.32 -8.49
N GLY A 65 0.82 23.63 -8.39
CA GLY A 65 0.39 24.61 -9.38
C GLY A 65 -1.11 24.59 -9.69
N GLU A 66 -1.44 24.53 -10.97
CA GLU A 66 -2.82 24.53 -11.47
C GLU A 66 -3.63 23.32 -11.00
N GLN A 67 -3.01 22.13 -10.95
CA GLN A 67 -3.69 20.91 -10.55
C GLN A 67 -4.16 20.98 -9.10
N LEU A 68 -3.32 21.48 -8.19
CA LEU A 68 -3.70 21.70 -6.80
C LEU A 68 -4.87 22.70 -6.68
N GLN A 69 -4.84 23.80 -7.45
CA GLN A 69 -5.91 24.79 -7.46
C GLN A 69 -7.23 24.21 -7.98
N HIS A 70 -7.16 23.39 -9.04
CA HIS A 70 -8.31 22.70 -9.61
C HIS A 70 -8.94 21.75 -8.60
N GLN A 71 -8.16 20.86 -8.00
CA GLN A 71 -8.62 19.92 -6.97
C GLN A 71 -9.26 20.66 -5.79
N ARG A 72 -8.63 21.74 -5.31
CA ARG A 72 -9.18 22.54 -4.21
C ARG A 72 -10.52 23.15 -4.58
N ARG A 73 -10.63 23.79 -5.75
CA ARG A 73 -11.89 24.42 -6.20
C ARG A 73 -13.02 23.39 -6.32
N TYR A 74 -12.71 22.22 -6.87
CA TYR A 74 -13.67 21.13 -6.98
C TYR A 74 -14.21 20.74 -5.60
N TRP A 75 -13.33 20.37 -4.66
CA TRP A 75 -13.78 19.89 -3.35
C TRP A 75 -14.50 20.97 -2.53
N GLN A 76 -14.07 22.23 -2.60
CA GLN A 76 -14.77 23.35 -1.97
C GLN A 76 -16.20 23.51 -2.52
N THR A 77 -16.38 23.32 -3.82
CA THR A 77 -17.69 23.45 -4.47
C THR A 77 -18.57 22.23 -4.16
N THR A 78 -18.04 21.03 -4.30
CA THR A 78 -18.75 19.76 -4.04
C THR A 78 -19.22 19.66 -2.59
N LEU A 79 -18.40 20.10 -1.64
CA LEU A 79 -18.71 20.02 -0.21
C LEU A 79 -19.40 21.28 0.32
N ALA A 80 -19.68 22.29 -0.51
CA ALA A 80 -20.23 23.57 -0.07
C ALA A 80 -21.57 23.45 0.70
N GLN A 81 -22.36 22.43 0.37
CA GLN A 81 -23.66 22.16 0.99
C GLN A 81 -23.71 20.77 1.64
N ALA A 82 -22.56 20.13 1.83
CA ALA A 82 -22.52 18.86 2.52
C ALA A 82 -22.91 19.07 4.00
N PRO A 83 -23.78 18.21 4.57
CA PRO A 83 -24.11 18.30 5.99
C PRO A 83 -22.86 18.09 6.84
N ALA A 84 -22.73 18.84 7.93
CA ALA A 84 -21.57 18.79 8.82
C ALA A 84 -21.47 17.49 9.64
N LEU A 85 -22.53 16.68 9.69
CA LEU A 85 -22.57 15.36 10.27
C LEU A 85 -23.45 14.44 9.42
N LEU A 86 -22.99 13.20 9.24
CA LEU A 86 -23.82 12.03 8.93
C LEU A 86 -24.28 11.38 10.24
#